data_AF-A0A7W0XDU9-F1
#
_entry.id   AF-A0A7W0XDU9-F1
#
_cell.length_a   1.000
_cell.length_b   1.000
_cell.length_c   1.000
_cell.angle_alpha   90.00
_cell.angle_beta   90.00
_cell.angle_gamma   90.00
#
_symmetry.space_group_name_H-M   'P 1'
#
loop_
_entity.id
_entity.type
_entity.pdbx_description
1 polymer ?
#
loop_
_entity_poly.entity_id
_entity_poly.type
_entity_poly.pdbx_seq_one_letter_code
_entity_poly.pdbx_strand_id
1 'polypeptide(L)'
;YTMVLKAFDYLRKGEDKVSTKFETPRDERIGVGFWGAGRGYLSHHLTLDKGAITNYQILTPSTFNASPKDPFGNPGPYEEAVLNTPILEDYSRPEDFTGVDMLRAIRSFDPCMPCTTHIYGGEREIVREVNTCACSAEG
;
A
#
# COMPACT_ATOMS: atom_id res chain seq x y z
N TYR A 1 24.82 1.44 -3.91
CA TYR A 1 25.71 2.25 -4.77
C TYR A 1 25.78 1.81 -6.24
N THR A 2 25.47 0.55 -6.58
CA THR A 2 25.60 0.02 -7.94
C THR A 2 24.79 0.77 -9.02
N MET A 3 23.55 1.18 -8.72
CA MET A 3 22.71 1.89 -9.70
C MET A 3 23.19 3.32 -9.98
N VAL A 4 23.71 4.02 -8.97
CA VAL A 4 24.28 5.38 -9.13
C VAL A 4 25.54 5.33 -9.99
N LEU A 5 26.40 4.32 -9.78
CA LEU A 5 27.57 4.12 -10.62
C LEU A 5 27.20 3.81 -12.07
N LYS A 6 26.19 2.97 -12.30
CA LYS A 6 25.66 2.73 -13.65
C LYS A 6 25.14 4.01 -14.30
N ALA A 7 24.42 4.85 -13.55
CA ALA A 7 23.96 6.14 -14.05
C ALA A 7 25.13 7.05 -14.47
N PHE A 8 26.21 7.11 -13.68
CA PHE A 8 27.42 7.85 -14.08
C PHE A 8 28.10 7.28 -15.32
N ASP A 9 28.10 5.95 -15.49
CA ASP A 9 28.64 5.32 -16.70
C ASP A 9 27.81 5.65 -17.95
N TYR A 10 26.48 5.65 -17.85
CA TYR A 10 25.60 6.11 -18.94
C TYR A 10 25.86 7.56 -19.30
N LEU A 11 25.98 8.45 -18.30
CA LEU A 11 26.31 9.85 -18.52
C LEU A 11 27.68 10.04 -19.19
N ARG A 12 28.71 9.29 -18.77
CA ARG A 12 30.05 9.34 -19.39
C ARG A 12 30.04 8.90 -20.85
N LYS A 13 29.15 7.97 -21.21
CA LYS A 13 28.96 7.51 -22.60
C LYS A 13 28.12 8.47 -23.45
N GLY A 14 27.59 9.54 -22.86
CA GLY A 14 26.64 10.44 -23.52
C GLY A 14 25.26 9.81 -23.76
N GLU A 15 24.94 8.71 -23.07
CA GLU A 15 23.62 8.07 -23.12
C GLU A 15 22.67 8.77 -22.12
N ASP A 16 22.27 9.99 -22.45
CA ASP A 16 21.47 10.89 -21.59
C ASP A 16 19.95 10.86 -21.88
N LYS A 17 19.51 9.98 -22.80
CA LYS A 17 18.10 9.84 -23.16
C LYS A 17 17.30 9.18 -22.01
N VAL A 18 16.43 9.97 -21.37
CA VAL A 18 15.59 9.52 -20.24
C VAL A 18 14.15 9.15 -20.61
N SER A 19 13.75 9.34 -21.88
CA SER A 19 12.37 9.11 -22.32
C SER A 19 12.31 8.53 -23.74
N THR A 20 11.41 7.57 -23.93
CA THR A 20 11.09 6.99 -25.24
C THR A 20 9.64 7.31 -25.56
N LYS A 21 9.39 7.90 -26.73
CA LYS A 21 8.03 8.17 -27.20
C LYS A 21 7.27 6.86 -27.35
N PHE A 22 6.00 6.87 -26.95
CA PHE A 22 5.07 5.76 -27.13
C PHE A 22 3.76 6.30 -27.69
N GLU A 23 3.02 5.45 -28.38
CA GLU A 23 1.67 5.73 -28.86
C GLU A 23 0.68 4.89 -28.06
N THR A 24 -0.45 5.48 -27.69
CA THR A 24 -1.50 4.74 -26.97
C THR A 24 -2.15 3.73 -27.91
N PRO A 25 -2.13 2.42 -27.59
CA PRO A 25 -2.80 1.41 -28.41
C PRO A 25 -4.30 1.70 -28.53
N ARG A 26 -4.86 1.44 -29.71
CA ARG A 26 -6.31 1.59 -29.96
C ARG A 26 -7.08 0.27 -29.89
N ASP A 27 -6.37 -0.85 -29.87
CA ASP A 27 -6.92 -2.18 -29.67
C ASP A 27 -6.94 -2.56 -28.18
N GLU A 28 -7.64 -3.64 -27.86
CA GLU A 28 -7.74 -4.13 -26.49
C GLU A 28 -6.38 -4.61 -25.99
N ARG A 29 -5.92 -4.09 -24.84
CA ARG A 29 -4.65 -4.45 -24.22
C ARG A 29 -4.79 -4.68 -22.73
N ILE A 30 -3.97 -5.58 -22.20
CA ILE A 30 -3.81 -5.83 -20.77
C ILE A 30 -2.35 -5.52 -20.42
N GLY A 31 -2.14 -4.81 -19.31
CA GLY A 31 -0.83 -4.49 -18.78
C GLY A 31 -0.78 -4.73 -17.27
N VAL A 32 0.34 -5.28 -16.80
CA VAL A 32 0.61 -5.45 -15.37
C VAL A 32 1.99 -4.87 -15.05
N GLY A 33 2.03 -3.96 -14.08
CA GLY A 33 3.27 -3.39 -13.55
C GLY A 33 3.54 -3.92 -12.14
N PHE A 34 4.71 -4.51 -11.93
CA PHE A 34 5.15 -4.97 -10.61
C PHE A 34 6.22 -4.04 -10.05
N TRP A 35 6.11 -3.73 -8.76
CA TRP A 35 7.10 -2.90 -8.07
C TRP A 35 7.30 -3.39 -6.63
N GLY A 36 8.55 -3.34 -6.16
CA GLY A 36 8.87 -3.52 -4.74
C GLY A 36 8.72 -2.19 -4.01
N ALA A 37 7.55 -1.93 -3.43
CA ALA A 37 7.35 -0.78 -2.55
C ALA A 37 8.04 -1.03 -1.19
N GLY A 38 8.26 0.03 -0.41
CA GLY A 38 8.92 -0.08 0.90
C GLY A 38 8.21 -1.02 1.89
N ARG A 39 6.93 -1.33 1.66
CA ARG A 39 6.07 -2.19 2.49
C ARG A 39 5.79 -3.58 1.88
N GLY A 40 6.36 -3.89 0.70
CA GLY A 40 6.16 -5.16 0.00
C GLY A 40 5.80 -5.01 -1.47
N TYR A 41 5.14 -6.03 -2.03
CA TYR A 41 4.80 -6.10 -3.45
C TYR A 41 3.61 -5.20 -3.81
N LEU A 42 3.80 -4.35 -4.82
CA LEU A 42 2.79 -3.50 -5.43
C LEU A 42 2.55 -3.99 -6.86
N SER A 43 1.28 -4.14 -7.24
CA SER A 43 0.92 -4.43 -8.63
C SER A 43 -0.19 -3.52 -9.13
N HIS A 44 0.01 -2.98 -10.33
CA HIS A 44 -0.97 -2.21 -11.06
C HIS A 44 -1.45 -3.04 -12.25
N HIS A 45 -2.75 -3.24 -12.37
CA HIS A 45 -3.41 -4.00 -13.43
C HIS A 45 -4.25 -3.04 -14.26
N LEU A 46 -3.97 -2.98 -15.54
CA LEU A 46 -4.58 -2.05 -16.49
C LEU A 46 -5.20 -2.83 -17.64
N THR A 47 -6.43 -2.51 -18.00
CA THR A 47 -7.01 -2.87 -19.30
C THR A 47 -7.32 -1.60 -20.08
N LEU A 48 -7.00 -1.61 -21.37
CA LEU A 48 -7.18 -0.51 -22.32
C LEU A 48 -8.06 -0.99 -23.47
N ASP A 49 -8.95 -0.13 -23.96
CA ASP A 49 -9.64 -0.30 -25.25
C ASP A 49 -9.88 1.07 -25.88
N LYS A 50 -9.79 1.16 -27.22
CA LYS A 50 -10.02 2.40 -28.00
C LYS A 50 -9.23 3.61 -27.50
N GLY A 51 -8.04 3.38 -26.94
CA GLY A 51 -7.19 4.43 -26.39
C GLY A 51 -7.64 4.97 -25.02
N ALA A 52 -8.61 4.33 -24.36
CA ALA A 52 -9.08 4.67 -23.04
C ALA A 52 -8.86 3.51 -22.05
N ILE A 53 -8.71 3.85 -20.77
CA ILE A 53 -8.61 2.87 -19.69
C ILE A 53 -10.01 2.31 -19.42
N THR A 54 -10.19 1.01 -19.60
CA THR A 54 -11.45 0.32 -19.31
C THR A 54 -11.51 -0.21 -17.88
N ASN A 55 -10.37 -0.59 -17.31
CA ASN A 55 -10.25 -0.99 -15.91
C ASN A 55 -8.84 -0.66 -15.39
N TYR A 56 -8.77 -0.23 -14.13
CA TYR A 56 -7.52 0.01 -13.43
C TYR A 56 -7.65 -0.48 -11.99
N GLN A 57 -6.88 -1.50 -11.63
CA GLN A 57 -6.88 -2.09 -10.31
C GLN A 57 -5.48 -2.04 -9.72
N ILE A 58 -5.39 -1.58 -8.47
CA ILE A 58 -4.13 -1.46 -7.74
C ILE A 58 -4.21 -2.41 -6.55
N LEU A 59 -3.24 -3.31 -6.45
CA LEU A 59 -3.04 -4.15 -5.28
C LEU A 59 -1.79 -3.67 -4.56
N THR A 60 -1.98 -3.02 -3.42
CA THR A 60 -0.87 -2.52 -2.60
C THR A 60 -0.51 -3.53 -1.51
N PRO A 61 0.71 -3.44 -0.95
CA PRO A 61 1.11 -4.32 0.15
C PRO A 61 0.18 -4.20 1.36
N SER A 62 -0.27 -2.98 1.68
CA SER A 62 -1.16 -2.74 2.80
C SER A 62 -2.54 -3.37 2.59
N THR A 63 -3.05 -3.43 1.36
CA THR A 63 -4.32 -4.11 1.05
C THR A 63 -4.27 -5.60 1.42
N PHE A 64 -3.13 -6.26 1.20
CA PHE A 64 -2.95 -7.66 1.62
C PHE A 64 -2.81 -7.78 3.14
N ASN A 65 -1.95 -6.95 3.74
CA ASN A 65 -1.65 -7.07 5.18
C ASN A 65 -2.85 -6.72 6.07
N ALA A 66 -3.63 -5.71 5.67
CA ALA A 66 -4.83 -5.26 6.36
C ALA A 66 -6.11 -5.92 5.83
N SER A 67 -5.99 -7.03 5.10
CA SER A 67 -7.16 -7.76 4.61
C SER A 67 -8.02 -8.25 5.78
N PRO A 68 -9.36 -8.13 5.69
CA PRO A 68 -10.24 -8.77 6.65
C PRO A 68 -10.23 -10.30 6.43
N LYS A 69 -11.00 -11.01 7.25
CA LYS A 69 -11.21 -12.44 7.04
C LYS A 69 -11.65 -12.76 5.61
N ASP A 70 -11.04 -13.79 5.05
CA ASP A 70 -11.42 -14.30 3.75
C ASP A 70 -12.81 -14.98 3.80
N PRO A 71 -13.42 -15.33 2.64
CA PRO A 71 -14.71 -16.02 2.60
C PRO A 71 -14.74 -17.39 3.32
N PHE A 72 -13.59 -17.96 3.64
CA PHE A 72 -13.45 -19.21 4.39
C PHE A 72 -13.24 -18.98 5.89
N GLY A 73 -13.15 -17.73 6.33
CA GLY A 73 -12.99 -17.31 7.72
C GLY A 73 -11.54 -17.20 8.19
N ASN A 74 -10.55 -17.34 7.30
CA ASN A 74 -9.14 -17.19 7.67
C ASN A 74 -8.80 -15.72 7.90
N PRO A 75 -8.14 -15.38 9.02
CA PRO A 75 -7.75 -14.00 9.32
C PRO A 75 -6.69 -13.47 8.35
N GLY A 76 -6.71 -12.16 8.12
CA GLY A 76 -5.62 -11.50 7.40
C GLY A 76 -4.35 -11.37 8.26
N PRO A 77 -3.20 -10.99 7.67
CA PRO A 77 -1.92 -10.94 8.38
C PRO A 77 -1.93 -10.07 9.64
N TYR A 78 -2.63 -8.94 9.64
CA TYR A 78 -2.78 -8.09 10.85
C TYR A 78 -3.54 -8.79 11.96
N GLU A 79 -4.67 -9.41 11.64
CA GLU A 79 -5.48 -10.13 12.61
C GLU A 79 -4.70 -11.33 13.19
N GLU A 80 -4.02 -12.08 12.33
CA GLU A 80 -3.19 -13.21 12.74
C GLU A 80 -1.99 -12.77 13.60
N ALA A 81 -1.32 -11.68 13.26
CA ALA A 81 -0.21 -11.15 14.04
C ALA A 81 -0.65 -10.71 15.44
N VAL A 82 -1.79 -10.02 15.55
CA VAL A 82 -2.33 -9.57 16.84
C VAL A 82 -2.76 -10.75 17.71
N LEU A 83 -3.45 -11.74 17.13
CA LEU A 83 -3.88 -12.94 17.85
C LEU A 83 -2.71 -13.76 18.43
N ASN A 84 -1.55 -13.71 17.77
CA ASN A 84 -0.34 -14.43 18.19
C ASN A 84 0.64 -13.57 19.02
N THR A 85 0.28 -12.32 19.35
CA THR A 85 1.14 -11.44 20.14
C THR A 85 0.88 -11.64 21.64
N PRO A 86 1.88 -12.05 22.44
CA PRO A 86 1.71 -12.12 23.89
C PRO A 86 1.57 -10.71 24.49
N ILE A 87 0.70 -10.59 25.49
CA ILE A 87 0.55 -9.34 26.27
C ILE A 87 1.64 -9.32 27.33
N LEU A 88 2.57 -8.37 27.19
CA LEU A 88 3.72 -8.16 28.07
C LEU A 88 3.57 -6.89 28.91
N GLU A 89 2.66 -5.99 28.53
CA GLU A 89 2.36 -4.80 29.32
C GLU A 89 1.84 -5.17 30.71
N ASP A 90 2.44 -4.57 31.73
CA ASP A 90 2.02 -4.74 33.12
C ASP A 90 0.97 -3.67 33.44
N TYR A 91 -0.24 -4.11 33.77
CA TYR A 91 -1.36 -3.25 34.13
C TYR A 91 -2.14 -3.86 35.29
N SER A 92 -2.45 -3.03 36.29
CA SER A 92 -3.17 -3.47 37.49
C SER A 92 -4.69 -3.30 37.37
N ARG A 93 -5.13 -2.34 36.56
CA ARG A 93 -6.54 -2.05 36.29
C ARG A 93 -6.77 -2.01 34.78
N PRO A 94 -7.93 -2.46 34.28
CA PRO A 94 -8.23 -2.45 32.84
C PRO A 94 -8.14 -1.08 32.18
N GLU A 95 -8.34 0.00 32.95
CA GLU A 95 -8.23 1.39 32.51
C GLU A 95 -6.78 1.87 32.27
N ASP A 96 -5.80 1.14 32.81
CA ASP A 96 -4.37 1.41 32.58
C ASP A 96 -3.83 0.64 31.35
N PHE A 97 -4.66 -0.19 30.70
CA PHE A 97 -4.28 -0.97 29.53
C PHE A 97 -4.17 -0.09 28.28
N THR A 98 -2.99 -0.07 27.66
CA THR A 98 -2.71 0.78 26.48
C THR A 98 -2.71 0.00 25.17
N GLY A 99 -2.59 -1.33 25.22
CA GLY A 99 -2.51 -2.18 24.05
C GLY A 99 -1.18 -2.07 23.32
N VAL A 100 -0.10 -1.69 24.02
CA VAL A 100 1.20 -1.36 23.41
C VAL A 100 1.79 -2.53 22.62
N ASP A 101 1.56 -3.77 23.05
CA ASP A 101 2.12 -4.94 22.37
C ASP A 101 1.41 -5.22 21.04
N MET A 102 0.08 -5.09 21.01
CA MET A 102 -0.70 -5.16 19.76
C MET A 102 -0.31 -4.05 18.80
N LEU A 103 -0.13 -2.84 19.35
CA LEU A 103 0.31 -1.67 18.60
C LEU A 103 1.72 -1.85 18.00
N ARG A 104 2.64 -2.51 18.72
CA ARG A 104 3.97 -2.86 18.20
C ARG A 104 3.87 -3.87 17.06
N ALA A 105 3.02 -4.89 17.21
CA ALA A 105 2.79 -5.88 16.17
C ALA A 105 2.28 -5.22 14.88
N ILE A 106 1.24 -4.38 14.96
CA ILE A 106 0.68 -3.69 13.78
C ILE A 106 1.67 -2.68 13.18
N ARG A 107 2.36 -1.87 13.99
CA ARG A 107 3.34 -0.89 13.49
C ARG A 107 4.55 -1.54 12.83
N SER A 108 4.87 -2.79 13.17
CA SER A 108 5.95 -3.53 12.50
C SER A 108 5.71 -3.72 10.98
N PHE A 109 4.45 -3.67 10.54
CA PHE A 109 4.08 -3.75 9.13
C PHE A 109 4.03 -2.38 8.43
N ASP A 110 4.33 -1.28 9.12
CA ASP A 110 4.29 0.09 8.59
C ASP A 110 2.94 0.39 7.88
N PRO A 111 1.80 0.38 8.61
CA PRO A 111 0.48 0.52 8.01
C PRO A 111 0.33 1.88 7.31
N CYS A 112 -0.02 1.84 6.02
CA CYS A 112 -0.39 3.02 5.23
C CYS A 112 -1.89 2.94 4.87
N MET A 113 -2.74 3.65 5.62
CA MET A 113 -4.19 3.62 5.41
C MET A 113 -4.64 4.19 4.04
N PRO A 114 -4.08 5.30 3.53
CA PRO A 114 -4.39 5.76 2.18
C PRO A 114 -3.96 4.78 1.08
N CYS A 115 -2.93 3.97 1.34
CA CYS A 115 -2.50 2.91 0.44
C CYS A 115 -3.45 1.70 0.49
N THR A 116 -4.22 1.52 1.56
CA THR A 116 -5.06 0.33 1.78
C THR A 116 -6.36 0.44 1.00
N THR A 117 -6.95 1.63 0.93
CA THR A 117 -8.22 1.88 0.25
C THR A 117 -8.06 2.96 -0.81
N HIS A 118 -8.44 2.63 -2.04
CA HIS A 118 -8.45 3.56 -3.17
C HIS A 118 -9.89 3.68 -3.67
N ILE A 119 -10.64 4.61 -3.09
CA ILE A 119 -12.06 4.80 -3.41
C ILE A 119 -12.19 6.00 -4.37
N TYR A 120 -12.85 5.79 -5.50
CA TYR A 120 -13.26 6.86 -6.41
C TYR A 120 -14.74 7.20 -6.17
N GLY A 121 -15.01 8.41 -5.69
CA GLY A 121 -16.36 8.89 -5.33
C GLY A 121 -17.16 9.58 -6.45
N GLY A 122 -16.62 9.67 -7.68
CA GLY A 122 -17.22 10.50 -8.74
C GLY A 122 -17.17 12.00 -8.41
N GLU A 123 -18.21 12.77 -8.77
CA GLU A 123 -18.34 14.20 -8.44
C GLU A 123 -18.74 14.48 -6.97
N ARG A 124 -18.93 13.42 -6.17
CA ARG A 124 -19.30 13.57 -4.76
C ARG A 124 -18.04 13.62 -3.91
N GLU A 125 -17.78 14.79 -3.34
CA GLU A 125 -16.79 14.93 -2.28
C GLU A 125 -17.37 14.31 -1.00
N ILE A 126 -16.97 13.08 -0.69
CA ILE A 126 -17.28 12.45 0.59
C ILE A 126 -16.15 12.83 1.55
N VAL A 127 -16.20 14.06 2.08
CA VAL A 127 -15.33 14.45 3.18
C VAL A 127 -15.90 13.85 4.46
N ARG A 128 -15.44 12.65 4.79
CA ARG A 128 -15.54 12.15 6.16
C ARG A 128 -14.14 12.20 6.73
N GLU A 129 -13.89 13.16 7.59
CA GLU A 129 -12.65 13.23 8.35
C GLU A 129 -12.58 11.98 9.23
N VAL A 130 -11.78 11.01 8.81
CA VAL A 130 -11.45 9.85 9.63
C VAL A 130 -10.02 10.07 10.08
N ASN A 131 -9.86 10.61 11.28
CA ASN A 131 -8.55 10.75 11.93
C ASN A 131 -8.00 9.35 12.20
N THR A 132 -7.31 8.77 11.22
CA THR A 132 -6.58 7.52 11.36
C THR A 132 -5.35 7.78 12.22
N CYS A 133 -5.45 7.49 13.52
CA CYS A 133 -4.40 7.32 14.52
C CYS A 133 -2.96 7.64 14.06
N ALA A 134 -2.70 8.92 13.84
CA ALA A 134 -1.37 9.51 13.81
C ALA A 134 -1.47 10.83 14.58
N CYS A 135 -1.45 10.73 15.92
CA CYS A 135 -1.29 11.84 16.84
C CYS A 135 -2.26 13.03 16.65
N SER A 136 -3.47 12.90 17.20
CA SER A 136 -4.24 14.05 17.67
C SER A 136 -4.44 13.88 19.17
N ALA A 137 -3.43 14.24 19.94
CA ALA A 137 -3.63 14.59 21.33
C ALA A 137 -4.36 15.94 21.32
N GLU A 138 -5.68 15.90 21.38
CA GLU A 138 -6.48 16.99 21.94
C GLU A 138 -7.26 16.40 23.12
N GLY A 139 -6.85 16.80 24.32
CA GLY A 139 -7.34 16.32 25.61
C GLY A 139 -6.22 16.26 26.63
#